data_AF-A0A096DPA4-F1
#
_entry.id   AF-A0A096DPA4-F1
#
_cell.length_a   1.000
_cell.length_b   1.000
_cell.length_c   1.000
_cell.angle_alpha   90.00
_cell.angle_beta   90.00
_cell.angle_gamma   90.00
#
_symmetry.space_group_name_H-M   'P 1'
#
loop_
_entity.id
_entity.type
_entity.pdbx_description
1 polymer ?
#
loop_
_entity_poly.entity_id
_entity_poly.type
_entity_poly.pdbx_seq_one_letter_code
_entity_poly.pdbx_strand_id
1 'polypeptide(L)'
;MLNWAEINKKNKILIATYLCIQSVLLISCFFISVFRLESYQPDIYGKIYVCFMTFGVFLFSVLLILWEIKENYYRSIIEILVGVILFSLSSLPLILIIFSVGRINGVNFMLSLILQMLWGFVILSIKNLLINMGASMWYIKYLLIIFVIIVLLISIIFLFFYVQYAQLVITTIYDKDIPMFFFINPLLTIMGLSYAQIGGSSQMQYRPVMFFLVYWTAFSIIINIIAYRFSKNQGD
;
A
#
# COMPACT_ATOMS: atom_id res chain seq x y z
N MET A 1 2.74 21.83 -16.20
CA MET A 1 1.96 22.21 -14.99
C MET A 1 0.79 21.25 -14.92
N LEU A 2 0.83 20.28 -14.00
CA LEU A 2 -0.18 19.23 -13.88
C LEU A 2 -1.46 19.83 -13.29
N ASN A 3 -2.44 20.06 -14.15
CA ASN A 3 -3.66 20.74 -13.76
C ASN A 3 -4.53 19.73 -12.99
N TRP A 4 -4.85 19.98 -11.72
CA TRP A 4 -5.78 19.16 -10.91
C TRP A 4 -7.15 18.95 -11.60
N ALA A 5 -7.46 19.77 -12.60
CA ALA A 5 -8.60 19.63 -13.49
C ALA A 5 -8.57 18.37 -14.39
N GLU A 6 -7.41 17.76 -14.64
CA GLU A 6 -7.29 16.59 -15.53
C GLU A 6 -7.62 15.24 -14.86
N ILE A 7 -7.68 15.19 -13.52
CA ILE A 7 -8.07 13.98 -12.80
C ILE A 7 -9.58 13.81 -12.92
N ASN A 8 -9.98 12.65 -13.43
CA ASN A 8 -11.38 12.27 -13.60
C ASN A 8 -12.17 12.43 -12.28
N LYS A 9 -13.39 12.97 -12.37
CA LYS A 9 -14.32 13.15 -11.26
C LYS A 9 -14.47 11.88 -10.40
N LYS A 10 -14.49 10.70 -11.02
CA LYS A 10 -14.57 9.41 -10.30
C LYS A 10 -13.34 9.13 -9.45
N ASN A 11 -12.14 9.42 -9.95
CA ASN A 11 -10.90 9.25 -9.20
C ASN A 11 -10.82 10.23 -8.01
N LYS A 12 -11.34 11.46 -8.17
CA LYS A 12 -11.49 12.41 -7.06
C LYS A 12 -12.42 11.88 -5.96
N ILE A 13 -13.55 11.27 -6.36
CA ILE A 13 -14.48 10.63 -5.41
C ILE A 13 -13.78 9.49 -4.66
N LEU A 14 -12.99 8.65 -5.35
CA LEU A 14 -12.24 7.58 -4.70
C LEU A 14 -11.27 8.09 -3.62
N ILE A 15 -10.53 9.17 -3.91
CA ILE A 15 -9.65 9.81 -2.92
C ILE A 15 -10.46 10.33 -1.73
N ALA A 16 -11.58 11.01 -1.98
CA ALA A 16 -12.44 11.52 -0.91
C ALA A 16 -13.02 10.37 -0.05
N THR A 17 -13.46 9.27 -0.66
CA THR A 17 -13.93 8.08 0.05
C THR A 17 -12.83 7.45 0.91
N TYR A 18 -11.62 7.31 0.38
CA TYR A 18 -10.47 6.83 1.14
C TYR A 18 -10.20 7.70 2.37
N LEU A 19 -10.14 9.02 2.20
CA LEU A 19 -9.89 9.95 3.31
C LEU A 19 -11.01 9.90 4.35
N CYS A 20 -12.27 9.79 3.92
CA CYS A 20 -13.41 9.68 4.81
C CYS A 20 -13.29 8.43 5.70
N ILE A 21 -13.07 7.26 5.10
CA ILE A 21 -12.93 6.00 5.84
C ILE A 21 -11.71 6.03 6.77
N GLN A 22 -10.56 6.55 6.29
CA GLN A 22 -9.36 6.71 7.12
C GLN A 22 -9.59 7.66 8.30
N SER A 23 -10.35 8.74 8.10
CA SER A 23 -10.68 9.68 9.17
C SER A 23 -11.58 9.03 10.22
N VAL A 24 -12.58 8.24 9.80
CA VAL A 24 -13.43 7.48 10.73
C VAL A 24 -12.60 6.49 11.54
N LEU A 25 -11.68 5.75 10.90
CA LEU A 25 -10.76 4.87 11.60
C LEU A 25 -9.93 5.64 12.63
N LEU A 26 -9.30 6.74 12.22
CA LEU A 26 -8.43 7.53 13.08
C LEU A 26 -9.17 8.07 14.30
N ILE A 27 -10.36 8.63 14.11
CA ILE A 27 -11.23 9.10 15.20
C ILE A 27 -11.57 7.95 16.16
N SER A 28 -11.92 6.78 15.61
CA SER A 28 -12.23 5.59 16.42
C SER A 28 -11.02 5.15 17.25
N CYS A 29 -9.82 5.15 16.67
CA CYS A 29 -8.57 4.82 17.37
C CYS A 29 -8.28 5.83 18.50
N PHE A 30 -8.45 7.13 18.25
CA PHE A 30 -8.26 8.13 19.30
C PHE A 30 -9.29 8.01 20.41
N PHE A 31 -10.56 7.75 20.07
CA PHE A 31 -11.61 7.54 21.07
C PHE A 31 -11.23 6.38 22.00
N ILE A 32 -10.81 5.23 21.45
CA ILE A 32 -10.35 4.09 22.25
C ILE A 32 -9.17 4.49 23.15
N SER A 33 -8.22 5.29 22.66
CA SER A 33 -7.06 5.71 23.46
C SER A 33 -7.43 6.64 24.62
N VAL A 34 -8.39 7.55 24.42
CA VAL A 34 -8.82 8.54 25.43
C VAL A 34 -9.66 7.90 26.53
N PHE A 35 -10.54 6.95 26.19
CA PHE A 35 -11.44 6.34 27.17
C PHE A 35 -10.82 5.22 28.00
N ARG A 36 -9.73 4.59 27.53
CA ARG A 36 -9.17 3.40 28.18
C ARG A 36 -8.09 3.71 29.21
N LEU A 37 -7.52 4.93 29.23
CA LEU A 37 -6.35 5.26 30.02
C LEU A 37 -6.45 6.65 30.66
N GLU A 38 -6.25 6.69 31.97
CA GLU A 38 -6.24 7.93 32.76
C GLU A 38 -4.96 8.77 32.57
N SER A 39 -3.96 8.25 31.85
CA SER A 39 -2.67 8.93 31.61
C SER A 39 -2.20 8.82 30.16
N TYR A 40 -1.48 9.86 29.70
CA TYR A 40 -0.90 9.92 28.36
C TYR A 40 0.23 8.90 28.19
N GLN A 41 0.11 8.02 27.20
CA GLN A 41 1.10 6.98 26.88
C GLN A 41 1.52 7.07 25.39
N PRO A 42 2.73 7.58 25.08
CA PRO A 42 3.23 7.72 23.70
C PRO A 42 3.19 6.43 22.87
N ASP A 43 3.47 5.29 23.49
CA ASP A 43 3.53 3.98 22.83
C ASP A 43 2.22 3.59 22.12
N ILE A 44 1.09 4.09 22.60
CA ILE A 44 -0.22 3.80 22.02
C ILE A 44 -0.41 4.52 20.71
N TYR A 45 0.06 5.76 20.62
CA TYR A 45 0.02 6.51 19.37
C TYR A 45 0.94 5.88 18.33
N GLY A 46 2.05 5.27 18.75
CA GLY A 46 2.87 4.41 17.88
C GLY A 46 2.07 3.23 17.32
N LYS A 47 1.33 2.51 18.17
CA LYS A 47 0.45 1.41 17.73
C LYS A 47 -0.70 1.89 16.82
N ILE A 48 -1.26 3.07 17.09
CA ILE A 48 -2.25 3.72 16.22
C ILE A 48 -1.64 4.01 14.85
N TYR A 49 -0.41 4.52 14.79
CA TYR A 49 0.30 4.73 13.53
C TYR A 49 0.46 3.43 12.72
N VAL A 50 0.91 2.33 13.35
CA VAL A 50 1.05 1.04 12.68
C VAL A 50 -0.30 0.53 12.17
N CYS A 51 -1.35 0.60 12.99
CA CYS A 51 -2.71 0.22 12.61
C CYS A 51 -3.22 1.06 11.42
N PHE A 52 -3.05 2.38 11.50
CA PHE A 52 -3.45 3.33 10.47
C PHE A 52 -2.73 3.05 9.14
N MET A 53 -1.41 2.85 9.16
CA MET A 53 -0.65 2.53 7.95
C MET A 53 -1.06 1.18 7.35
N THR A 54 -1.25 0.16 8.18
CA THR A 54 -1.61 -1.19 7.72
C THR A 54 -3.00 -1.19 7.08
N PHE A 55 -3.99 -0.61 7.76
CA PHE A 55 -5.33 -0.47 7.20
C PHE A 55 -5.35 0.48 5.98
N GLY A 56 -4.55 1.56 6.04
CA GLY A 56 -4.15 2.43 4.93
C GLY A 56 -3.88 1.67 3.66
N VAL A 57 -2.87 0.80 3.71
CA VAL A 57 -2.42 0.00 2.56
C VAL A 57 -3.50 -0.95 2.08
N PHE A 58 -4.23 -1.62 2.99
CA PHE A 58 -5.31 -2.52 2.61
C PHE A 58 -6.41 -1.77 1.83
N LEU A 59 -6.94 -0.69 2.42
CA LEU A 59 -8.00 0.10 1.82
C LEU A 59 -7.55 0.75 0.50
N PHE A 60 -6.33 1.29 0.49
CA PHE A 60 -5.70 1.84 -0.72
C PHE A 60 -5.67 0.81 -1.84
N SER A 61 -5.21 -0.42 -1.56
CA SER A 61 -5.11 -1.49 -2.55
C SER A 61 -6.46 -1.85 -3.17
N VAL A 62 -7.52 -1.93 -2.35
CA VAL A 62 -8.87 -2.26 -2.82
C VAL A 62 -9.45 -1.13 -3.66
N LEU A 63 -9.34 0.12 -3.21
CA LEU A 63 -9.89 1.28 -3.93
C LEU A 63 -9.17 1.54 -5.26
N LEU A 64 -7.87 1.24 -5.32
CA LEU A 64 -7.07 1.42 -6.53
C LEU A 64 -7.55 0.61 -7.72
N ILE A 65 -8.19 -0.54 -7.48
CA ILE A 65 -8.79 -1.38 -8.53
C ILE A 65 -9.87 -0.60 -9.28
N LEU A 66 -10.58 0.30 -8.60
CA LEU A 66 -11.65 1.13 -9.17
C LEU A 66 -11.13 2.35 -9.94
N TRP A 67 -9.83 2.66 -9.85
CA TRP A 67 -9.22 3.83 -10.48
C TRP A 67 -9.34 3.80 -12.01
N GLU A 68 -9.91 4.83 -12.63
CA GLU A 68 -10.05 4.88 -14.08
C GLU A 68 -8.76 5.37 -14.77
N ILE A 69 -8.38 4.68 -15.84
CA ILE A 69 -7.22 4.97 -16.70
C ILE A 69 -7.76 5.24 -18.10
N LYS A 70 -7.23 6.25 -18.80
CA LYS A 70 -7.58 6.54 -20.21
C LYS A 70 -6.85 5.57 -21.16
N GLU A 71 -7.33 5.46 -22.40
CA GLU A 71 -6.87 4.44 -23.36
C GLU A 71 -5.52 4.72 -24.04
N ASN A 72 -4.95 5.93 -23.92
CA ASN A 72 -3.67 6.24 -24.57
C ASN A 72 -2.46 5.83 -23.71
N TYR A 73 -1.78 4.74 -24.08
CA TYR A 73 -0.66 4.13 -23.36
C TYR A 73 0.35 5.10 -22.70
N TYR A 74 0.96 6.01 -23.46
CA TYR A 74 1.99 6.90 -22.92
C TYR A 74 1.42 7.91 -21.92
N ARG A 75 0.21 8.42 -22.21
CA ARG A 75 -0.51 9.29 -21.28
C ARG A 75 -0.93 8.50 -20.02
N SER A 76 -1.27 7.22 -20.19
CA SER A 76 -1.68 6.33 -19.10
C SER A 76 -0.56 6.11 -18.08
N ILE A 77 0.70 5.92 -18.49
CA ILE A 77 1.81 5.76 -17.52
C ILE A 77 1.99 7.00 -16.64
N ILE A 78 1.95 8.19 -17.24
CA ILE A 78 2.09 9.46 -16.50
C ILE A 78 0.87 9.65 -15.58
N GLU A 79 -0.34 9.38 -16.07
CA GLU A 79 -1.57 9.45 -15.27
C GLU A 79 -1.54 8.46 -14.09
N ILE A 80 -1.00 7.26 -14.29
CA ILE A 80 -0.80 6.25 -13.24
C ILE A 80 0.18 6.76 -12.18
N LEU A 81 1.35 7.24 -12.58
CA LEU A 81 2.39 7.72 -11.66
C LEU A 81 1.88 8.88 -10.82
N VAL A 82 1.29 9.89 -11.46
CA VAL A 82 0.69 11.05 -10.79
C VAL A 82 -0.47 10.63 -9.88
N GLY A 83 -1.35 9.77 -10.38
CA GLY A 83 -2.52 9.31 -9.64
C GLY A 83 -2.15 8.60 -8.36
N VAL A 84 -1.16 7.70 -8.41
CA VAL A 84 -0.64 6.96 -7.27
C VAL A 84 0.04 7.87 -6.26
N ILE A 85 0.83 8.86 -6.71
CA ILE A 85 1.46 9.85 -5.84
C ILE A 85 0.40 10.65 -5.10
N LEU A 86 -0.57 11.22 -5.81
CA LEU A 86 -1.63 12.02 -5.18
C LEU A 86 -2.48 11.20 -4.22
N PHE A 87 -2.81 9.96 -4.60
CA PHE A 87 -3.61 9.10 -3.75
C PHE A 87 -2.86 8.70 -2.48
N SER A 88 -1.57 8.36 -2.57
CA SER A 88 -0.75 8.01 -1.40
C SER A 88 -0.48 9.22 -0.49
N LEU A 89 -0.18 10.38 -1.08
CA LEU A 89 0.06 11.62 -0.32
C LEU A 89 -1.21 12.19 0.30
N SER A 90 -2.40 11.78 -0.17
CA SER A 90 -3.66 12.23 0.43
C SER A 90 -3.78 11.87 1.92
N SER A 91 -3.19 10.76 2.38
CA SER A 91 -3.18 10.36 3.80
C SER A 91 -2.20 11.16 4.67
N LEU A 92 -1.32 11.97 4.09
CA LEU A 92 -0.28 12.72 4.81
C LEU A 92 -0.85 13.60 5.93
N PRO A 93 -1.92 14.40 5.74
CA PRO A 93 -2.50 15.20 6.81
C PRO A 93 -2.96 14.35 8.01
N LEU A 94 -3.53 13.17 7.78
CA LEU A 94 -3.97 12.27 8.84
C LEU A 94 -2.80 11.66 9.60
N ILE A 95 -1.71 11.30 8.90
CA ILE A 95 -0.46 10.84 9.53
C ILE A 95 0.13 11.94 10.43
N LEU A 96 0.14 13.19 9.95
CA LEU A 96 0.65 14.31 10.73
C LEU A 96 -0.17 14.54 12.01
N ILE A 97 -1.50 14.37 11.97
CA ILE A 97 -2.35 14.45 13.18
C ILE A 97 -1.91 13.41 14.21
N ILE A 98 -1.64 12.16 13.81
CA ILE A 98 -1.15 11.11 14.71
C ILE A 98 0.15 11.56 15.39
N PHE A 99 1.07 12.16 14.63
CA PHE A 99 2.37 12.56 15.16
C PHE A 99 2.27 13.78 16.06
N SER A 100 1.42 14.75 15.71
CA SER A 100 1.18 15.94 16.53
C SER A 100 0.55 15.58 17.87
N VAL A 101 -0.45 14.69 17.89
CA VAL A 101 -1.12 14.26 19.13
C VAL A 101 -0.22 13.31 19.94
N GLY A 102 0.42 12.36 19.26
CA GLY A 102 1.25 11.33 19.87
C GLY A 102 2.67 11.77 20.22
N ARG A 103 3.07 12.99 19.85
CA ARG A 103 4.44 13.53 20.01
C ARG A 103 5.52 12.56 19.54
N ILE A 104 5.23 11.84 18.45
CA ILE A 104 6.11 10.81 17.90
C ILE A 104 7.19 11.49 17.07
N ASN A 105 8.36 11.71 17.67
CA ASN A 105 9.51 12.30 16.99
C ASN A 105 10.40 11.20 16.39
N GLY A 106 10.92 11.42 15.18
CA GLY A 106 11.93 10.53 14.56
C GLY A 106 11.40 9.40 13.67
N VAL A 107 10.08 9.26 13.48
CA VAL A 107 9.51 8.28 12.53
C VAL A 107 9.60 8.79 11.09
N ASN A 108 10.23 8.00 10.21
CA ASN A 108 10.31 8.29 8.78
C ASN A 108 9.11 7.70 8.00
N PHE A 109 7.94 8.32 8.15
CA PHE A 109 6.72 7.88 7.47
C PHE A 109 6.80 7.93 5.93
N MET A 110 7.73 8.71 5.36
CA MET A 110 7.88 8.84 3.91
C MET A 110 8.29 7.52 3.26
N LEU A 111 9.10 6.69 3.94
CA LEU A 111 9.48 5.39 3.40
C LEU A 111 8.26 4.45 3.27
N SER A 112 7.37 4.44 4.26
CA SER A 112 6.11 3.68 4.21
C SER A 112 5.22 4.14 3.06
N LEU A 113 5.15 5.46 2.80
CA LEU A 113 4.44 6.01 1.64
C LEU A 113 5.10 5.63 0.31
N ILE A 114 6.43 5.57 0.22
CA ILE A 114 7.15 5.13 -0.99
C ILE A 114 6.81 3.68 -1.32
N LEU A 115 6.77 2.79 -0.33
CA LEU A 115 6.38 1.40 -0.55
C LEU A 115 4.93 1.28 -0.99
N GLN A 116 4.03 2.07 -0.39
CA GLN A 116 2.63 2.14 -0.81
C GLN A 116 2.49 2.66 -2.25
N MET A 117 3.26 3.67 -2.63
CA MET A 117 3.30 4.19 -4.01
C MET A 117 3.78 3.12 -4.99
N LEU A 118 4.88 2.42 -4.69
CA LEU A 118 5.37 1.35 -5.56
C LEU A 118 4.32 0.25 -5.76
N TRP A 119 3.64 -0.14 -4.68
CA TRP A 119 2.55 -1.12 -4.75
C TRP A 119 1.36 -0.63 -5.59
N GLY A 120 0.93 0.61 -5.40
CA GLY A 120 -0.14 1.21 -6.21
C GLY A 120 0.23 1.28 -7.70
N PHE A 121 1.50 1.59 -7.99
CA PHE A 121 2.03 1.60 -9.35
C PHE A 121 1.97 0.21 -9.99
N VAL A 122 2.30 -0.86 -9.26
CA VAL A 122 2.16 -2.24 -9.73
C VAL A 122 0.71 -2.58 -10.09
N ILE A 123 -0.25 -2.29 -9.20
CA ILE A 123 -1.67 -2.60 -9.44
C ILE A 123 -2.16 -1.92 -10.72
N LEU A 124 -1.87 -0.62 -10.91
CA LEU A 124 -2.29 0.08 -12.12
C LEU A 124 -1.50 -0.32 -13.35
N SER A 125 -0.24 -0.74 -13.22
CA SER A 125 0.53 -1.29 -14.34
C SER A 125 -0.12 -2.57 -14.87
N ILE A 126 -0.54 -3.48 -13.98
CA ILE A 126 -1.29 -4.69 -14.36
C ILE A 126 -2.63 -4.30 -15.00
N LYS A 127 -3.33 -3.32 -14.42
CA LYS A 127 -4.59 -2.82 -15.00
C LYS A 127 -4.39 -2.30 -16.42
N ASN A 128 -3.37 -1.47 -16.63
CA ASN A 128 -3.02 -0.91 -17.94
C ASN A 128 -2.69 -2.02 -18.94
N LEU A 129 -1.90 -3.02 -18.53
CA LEU A 129 -1.63 -4.21 -19.35
C LEU A 129 -2.94 -4.86 -19.82
N LEU A 130 -3.86 -5.16 -18.91
CA LEU A 130 -5.11 -5.85 -19.26
C LEU A 130 -6.02 -5.00 -20.17
N ILE A 131 -6.03 -3.66 -19.98
CA ILE A 131 -6.73 -2.74 -20.90
C ILE A 131 -6.12 -2.86 -22.30
N ASN A 132 -4.79 -2.81 -22.43
CA ASN A 132 -4.10 -2.92 -23.73
C ASN A 132 -4.22 -4.32 -24.36
N MET A 133 -4.59 -5.35 -23.58
CA MET A 133 -4.94 -6.67 -24.12
C MET A 133 -6.39 -6.73 -24.65
N GLY A 134 -7.16 -5.65 -24.55
CA GLY A 134 -8.57 -5.60 -24.97
C GLY A 134 -9.54 -6.31 -24.02
N ALA A 135 -9.13 -6.57 -22.76
CA ALA A 135 -10.00 -7.21 -21.80
C ALA A 135 -11.17 -6.30 -21.37
N SER A 136 -12.33 -6.89 -21.09
CA SER A 136 -13.48 -6.11 -20.61
C SER A 136 -13.22 -5.53 -19.21
N MET A 137 -13.72 -4.32 -18.94
CA MET A 137 -13.50 -3.64 -17.66
C MET A 137 -14.00 -4.42 -16.43
N TRP A 138 -15.05 -5.24 -16.61
CA TRP A 138 -15.54 -6.12 -15.54
C TRP A 138 -14.54 -7.23 -15.23
N TYR A 139 -14.01 -7.88 -16.26
CA TYR A 139 -13.00 -8.94 -16.12
C TYR A 139 -11.69 -8.41 -15.52
N ILE A 140 -11.26 -7.22 -15.94
CA ILE A 140 -10.08 -6.53 -15.38
C ILE A 140 -10.24 -6.32 -13.87
N LYS A 141 -11.38 -5.77 -13.43
CA LYS A 141 -11.65 -5.55 -12.01
C LYS A 141 -11.65 -6.86 -11.23
N TYR A 142 -12.28 -7.89 -11.76
CA TYR A 142 -12.33 -9.22 -11.14
C TYR A 142 -10.93 -9.81 -10.94
N LEU A 143 -10.09 -9.83 -11.99
CA LEU A 143 -8.72 -10.33 -11.91
C LEU A 143 -7.86 -9.54 -10.91
N LEU A 144 -7.99 -8.21 -10.90
CA LEU A 144 -7.25 -7.37 -9.96
C LEU A 144 -7.69 -7.60 -8.51
N ILE A 145 -8.98 -7.82 -8.25
CA ILE A 145 -9.47 -8.17 -6.91
C ILE A 145 -8.83 -9.47 -6.45
N ILE A 146 -8.85 -10.51 -7.29
CA ILE A 146 -8.22 -11.79 -6.97
C ILE A 146 -6.73 -11.61 -6.71
N PHE A 147 -6.02 -10.92 -7.61
CA PHE A 147 -4.59 -10.66 -7.45
C PHE A 147 -4.26 -9.95 -6.13
N VAL A 148 -4.96 -8.84 -5.83
CA VAL A 148 -4.75 -8.09 -4.58
C VAL A 148 -5.07 -8.96 -3.36
N ILE A 149 -6.18 -9.69 -3.35
CA ILE A 149 -6.54 -10.57 -2.23
C ILE A 149 -5.50 -11.68 -2.03
N ILE A 150 -5.02 -12.30 -3.11
CA ILE A 150 -3.97 -13.35 -3.02
C ILE A 150 -2.70 -12.76 -2.41
N VAL A 151 -2.21 -11.64 -2.94
CA VAL A 151 -0.96 -11.03 -2.46
C VAL A 151 -1.10 -10.56 -1.01
N LEU A 152 -2.26 -10.01 -0.62
CA LEU A 152 -2.47 -9.45 0.71
C LEU A 152 -2.82 -10.50 1.78
N LEU A 153 -3.77 -11.40 1.51
CA LEU A 153 -4.31 -12.33 2.52
C LEU A 153 -3.64 -13.69 2.48
N ILE A 154 -3.47 -14.29 1.30
CA ILE A 154 -2.99 -15.67 1.19
C ILE A 154 -1.55 -15.77 1.69
N SER A 155 -0.72 -14.77 1.40
CA SER A 155 0.66 -14.73 1.94
C SER A 155 0.72 -14.61 3.47
N ILE A 156 -0.24 -13.92 4.11
CA ILE A 156 -0.36 -13.85 5.57
C ILE A 156 -0.84 -15.20 6.14
N ILE A 157 -1.78 -15.86 5.48
CA ILE A 157 -2.26 -17.19 5.87
C ILE A 157 -1.12 -18.22 5.77
N PHE A 158 -0.35 -18.20 4.69
CA PHE A 158 0.83 -19.07 4.56
C PHE A 158 1.90 -18.75 5.60
N LEU A 159 2.11 -17.47 5.95
CA LEU A 159 3.00 -17.10 7.02
C LEU A 159 2.52 -17.68 8.35
N PHE A 160 1.23 -17.57 8.66
CA PHE A 160 0.64 -18.16 9.86
C PHE A 160 0.90 -19.66 9.95
N PHE A 161 0.63 -20.40 8.88
CA PHE A 161 0.90 -21.85 8.85
C PHE A 161 2.39 -22.15 8.97
N TYR A 162 3.25 -21.43 8.25
CA TYR A 162 4.69 -21.62 8.32
C TYR A 162 5.21 -21.48 9.76
N VAL A 163 4.76 -20.44 10.47
CA VAL A 163 5.14 -20.17 11.86
C VAL A 163 4.64 -21.27 12.78
N GLN A 164 3.38 -21.67 12.62
CA GLN A 164 2.77 -22.70 13.44
C GLN A 164 3.42 -24.07 13.25
N TYR A 165 3.68 -24.48 12.00
CA TYR A 165 4.26 -25.79 11.68
C TYR A 165 5.76 -25.85 11.98
N ALA A 166 6.50 -24.76 11.77
CA ALA A 166 7.92 -24.69 12.09
C ALA A 166 8.19 -24.42 13.59
N GLN A 167 7.13 -24.30 14.41
CA GLN A 167 7.20 -23.98 15.84
C GLN A 167 8.04 -22.71 16.11
N LEU A 168 8.00 -21.76 15.18
CA LEU A 168 8.80 -20.55 15.26
C LEU A 168 8.15 -19.59 16.26
N VAL A 169 8.95 -19.08 17.18
CA VAL A 169 8.52 -17.98 18.04
C VAL A 169 8.81 -16.70 17.29
N ILE A 170 7.80 -16.15 16.60
CA ILE A 170 7.92 -14.81 16.04
C ILE A 170 8.01 -13.83 17.20
N THR A 171 9.15 -13.16 17.29
CA THR A 171 9.38 -12.11 18.28
C THR A 171 9.08 -10.71 17.71
N THR A 172 9.17 -10.56 16.39
CA THR A 172 9.01 -9.28 15.67
C THR A 172 8.43 -9.50 14.27
N ILE A 173 7.90 -8.47 13.61
CA ILE A 173 7.42 -8.63 12.22
C ILE A 173 8.60 -8.87 11.25
N TYR A 174 9.76 -8.27 11.52
CA TYR A 174 11.01 -8.48 10.80
C TYR A 174 11.88 -9.50 11.52
N ASP A 175 11.32 -10.67 11.75
CA ASP A 175 12.01 -11.80 12.36
C ASP A 175 12.89 -12.53 11.33
N LYS A 176 14.10 -12.93 11.73
CA LYS A 176 15.05 -13.62 10.84
C LYS A 176 14.54 -14.98 10.38
N ASP A 177 13.63 -15.58 11.14
CA ASP A 177 13.10 -16.91 10.88
C ASP A 177 11.98 -16.89 9.81
N ILE A 178 11.47 -15.70 9.46
CA ILE A 178 10.50 -15.51 8.37
C ILE A 178 11.24 -15.45 7.03
N PRO A 179 10.94 -16.34 6.07
CA PRO A 179 11.56 -16.29 4.76
C PRO A 179 11.33 -14.96 4.03
N MET A 180 12.38 -14.43 3.39
CA MET A 180 12.36 -13.11 2.74
C MET A 180 11.24 -12.95 1.70
N PHE A 181 10.82 -14.03 1.03
CA PHE A 181 9.77 -13.98 0.01
C PHE A 181 8.39 -13.58 0.56
N PHE A 182 8.11 -13.77 1.85
CA PHE A 182 6.86 -13.30 2.47
C PHE A 182 6.77 -11.77 2.48
N PHE A 183 7.91 -11.08 2.50
CA PHE A 183 7.97 -9.63 2.44
C PHE A 183 7.82 -9.07 1.02
N ILE A 184 7.42 -9.89 0.04
CA ILE A 184 6.77 -9.40 -1.19
C ILE A 184 5.40 -8.81 -0.85
N ASN A 185 4.75 -9.25 0.23
CA ASN A 185 3.47 -8.70 0.65
C ASN A 185 3.63 -7.26 1.17
N PRO A 186 2.96 -6.27 0.56
CA PRO A 186 3.04 -4.87 0.99
C PRO A 186 2.51 -4.63 2.41
N LEU A 187 1.52 -5.40 2.88
CA LEU A 187 1.02 -5.29 4.25
C LEU A 187 2.10 -5.69 5.26
N LEU A 188 2.71 -6.86 5.08
CA LEU A 188 3.75 -7.35 6.00
C LEU A 188 4.95 -6.39 6.03
N THR A 189 5.38 -5.93 4.85
CA THR A 189 6.53 -5.03 4.74
C THR A 189 6.23 -3.65 5.32
N ILE A 190 5.08 -3.03 5.01
CA ILE A 190 4.75 -1.70 5.53
C ILE A 190 4.41 -1.74 7.02
N MET A 191 3.74 -2.79 7.49
CA MET A 191 3.47 -3.00 8.92
C MET A 191 4.78 -3.21 9.70
N GLY A 192 5.68 -4.06 9.19
CA GLY A 192 6.98 -4.31 9.81
C GLY A 192 7.88 -3.07 9.83
N LEU A 193 7.91 -2.31 8.74
CA LEU A 193 8.61 -1.02 8.69
C LEU A 193 8.02 -0.04 9.71
N SER A 194 6.70 0.13 9.72
CA SER A 194 6.03 1.07 10.61
C SER A 194 6.26 0.71 12.08
N TYR A 195 6.27 -0.59 12.41
CA TYR A 195 6.58 -1.10 13.75
C TYR A 195 8.04 -0.85 14.14
N ALA A 196 9.00 -1.11 13.25
CA ALA A 196 10.40 -0.85 13.52
C ALA A 196 10.69 0.66 13.73
N GLN A 197 10.00 1.53 13.00
CA GLN A 197 10.20 2.98 13.10
C GLN A 197 9.71 3.59 14.42
N ILE A 198 8.70 2.99 15.07
CA ILE A 198 8.23 3.42 16.39
C ILE A 198 9.06 2.84 17.55
N GLY A 199 10.22 2.25 17.25
CA GLY A 199 11.10 1.63 18.25
C GLY A 199 10.84 0.14 18.50
N GLY A 200 10.00 -0.50 17.68
CA GLY A 200 9.83 -1.95 17.71
C GLY A 200 11.13 -2.68 17.37
N SER A 201 11.36 -3.82 18.02
CA SER A 201 12.53 -4.66 17.71
C SER A 201 12.46 -5.18 16.27
N SER A 202 13.62 -5.33 15.64
CA SER A 202 13.77 -5.86 14.28
C SER A 202 15.06 -6.66 14.20
N GLN A 203 14.96 -7.91 13.77
CA GLN A 203 16.13 -8.78 13.59
C GLN A 203 16.72 -8.67 12.18
N MET A 204 15.88 -8.38 11.18
CA MET A 204 16.28 -8.25 9.77
C MET A 204 16.60 -6.81 9.34
N GLN A 205 16.47 -5.83 10.23
CA GLN A 205 16.64 -4.39 9.92
C GLN A 205 15.79 -3.98 8.69
N TYR A 206 16.38 -3.29 7.71
CA TYR A 206 15.69 -2.83 6.49
C TYR A 206 15.76 -3.82 5.31
N ARG A 207 16.31 -5.03 5.50
CA ARG A 207 16.45 -6.01 4.40
C ARG A 207 15.11 -6.37 3.73
N PRO A 208 13.99 -6.57 4.46
CA PRO A 208 12.68 -6.81 3.84
C PRO A 208 12.23 -5.68 2.91
N VAL A 209 12.52 -4.43 3.29
CA VAL A 209 12.18 -3.24 2.50
C VAL A 209 12.96 -3.21 1.19
N MET A 210 14.27 -3.45 1.24
CA MET A 210 15.11 -3.48 0.04
C MET A 210 14.67 -4.60 -0.92
N PHE A 211 14.35 -5.77 -0.38
CA PHE A 211 13.85 -6.89 -1.16
C PHE A 211 12.51 -6.58 -1.84
N PHE A 212 11.56 -6.00 -1.10
CA PHE A 212 10.28 -5.53 -1.63
C PHE A 212 10.47 -4.51 -2.77
N LEU A 213 11.33 -3.51 -2.57
CA LEU A 213 11.61 -2.48 -3.58
C LEU A 213 12.15 -3.09 -4.87
N VAL A 214 13.17 -3.95 -4.77
CA VAL A 214 13.78 -4.61 -5.94
C VAL A 214 12.76 -5.48 -6.66
N TYR A 215 12.03 -6.34 -5.94
CA TYR A 215 11.08 -7.27 -6.52
C TYR A 215 9.98 -6.54 -7.29
N TRP A 216 9.29 -5.58 -6.67
CA TRP A 216 8.16 -4.91 -7.30
C TRP A 216 8.57 -3.92 -8.39
N THR A 217 9.77 -3.33 -8.28
CA THR A 217 10.31 -2.49 -9.36
C THR A 217 10.60 -3.34 -10.60
N ALA A 218 11.29 -4.47 -10.45
CA ALA A 218 11.55 -5.39 -11.55
C ALA A 218 10.26 -5.92 -12.17
N PHE A 219 9.30 -6.35 -11.34
CA PHE A 219 7.99 -6.82 -11.79
C PHE A 219 7.23 -5.75 -12.58
N SER A 220 7.18 -4.51 -12.08
CA SER A 220 6.48 -3.42 -12.74
C SER A 220 7.11 -3.05 -14.09
N ILE A 221 8.45 -3.06 -14.18
CA ILE A 221 9.15 -2.82 -15.45
C ILE A 221 8.75 -3.89 -16.48
N ILE A 222 8.77 -5.17 -16.09
CA ILE A 222 8.37 -6.27 -16.98
C ILE A 222 6.93 -6.10 -17.47
N ILE A 223 5.99 -5.83 -16.56
CA ILE A 223 4.57 -5.63 -16.90
C ILE A 223 4.39 -4.47 -17.87
N ASN A 224 5.05 -3.33 -17.63
CA ASN A 224 4.93 -2.17 -18.50
C ASN A 224 5.54 -2.42 -19.90
N ILE A 225 6.66 -3.15 -19.99
CA ILE A 225 7.24 -3.56 -21.29
C ILE A 225 6.27 -4.44 -22.07
N ILE A 226 5.61 -5.40 -21.41
CA ILE A 226 4.63 -6.26 -22.06
C ILE A 226 3.42 -5.43 -22.52
N ALA A 227 2.94 -4.50 -21.66
CA ALA A 227 1.82 -3.62 -21.99
C ALA A 227 2.10 -2.74 -23.21
N TYR A 228 3.34 -2.24 -23.33
CA TYR A 228 3.79 -1.47 -24.50
C TYR A 228 3.67 -2.27 -25.80
N ARG A 229 4.11 -3.53 -25.77
CA ARG A 229 4.05 -4.41 -26.95
C ARG A 229 2.61 -4.64 -27.43
N PHE A 230 1.68 -4.88 -26.50
CA PHE A 230 0.27 -5.05 -26.84
C PHE A 230 -0.37 -3.76 -27.38
N SER A 231 -0.04 -2.60 -26.79
CA SER A 231 -0.53 -1.31 -27.28
C SER A 231 -0.07 -1.01 -28.71
N LYS A 232 1.18 -1.36 -29.07
CA LYS A 232 1.69 -1.15 -30.42
C LYS A 232 0.93 -1.99 -31.46
N ASN A 233 0.68 -3.26 -31.15
CA ASN A 233 0.01 -4.19 -32.08
C ASN A 233 -1.48 -3.87 -32.34
N GLN A 234 -2.09 -2.96 -31.58
CA GLN A 234 -3.48 -2.51 -31.82
C GLN A 234 -3.55 -1.24 -32.70
N GLY A 235 -2.42 -0.56 -32.93
CA GLY A 235 -2.33 0.65 -33.74
C GLY A 235 -1.85 0.44 -35.18
N ASP A 236 -1.44 -0.80 -35.51
CA ASP A 236 -1.12 -1.27 -36.87
C ASP A 236 -2.31 -2.08 -37.43
#